data_AF-A0A2G9NV25-F1
#
_entry.id   AF-A0A2G9NV25-F1
#
_cell.length_a   1.000
_cell.length_b   1.000
_cell.length_c   1.000
_cell.angle_alpha   90.00
_cell.angle_beta   90.00
_cell.angle_gamma   90.00
#
_symmetry.space_group_name_H-M   'P 1'
#
loop_
_entity.id
_entity.type
_entity.pdbx_description
1 polymer ?
#
loop_
_entity_poly.entity_id
_entity_poly.type
_entity_poly.pdbx_seq_one_letter_code
_entity_poly.pdbx_strand_id
1 'polypeptide(L)'
;MELREYLGRLDIVFPMNKKLTIPKNFREVYLARQGCEMKELFLKVEESQSGSFLGFYETGKEGRQEFKLDKTSKIYLPSEIVNELGLKERATFLGVGNYFELWNTMRALDFFNKTSLLYEEMIRGVA
;
A
#
# COMPACT_ATOMS: atom_id res chain seq x y z
N MET A 1 2.42 19.05 -8.46
CA MET A 1 1.66 17.80 -8.26
C MET A 1 2.47 16.70 -8.91
N GLU A 2 3.16 15.87 -8.12
CA GLU A 2 3.90 14.73 -8.69
C GLU A 2 2.88 13.75 -9.27
N LEU A 3 2.91 13.55 -10.59
CA LEU A 3 2.10 12.53 -11.28
C LEU A 3 2.58 11.16 -10.80
N ARG A 4 1.88 10.60 -9.81
CA ARG A 4 2.13 9.23 -9.37
C ARG A 4 1.53 8.27 -10.39
N GLU A 5 2.36 7.47 -11.04
CA GLU A 5 1.91 6.48 -12.03
C GLU A 5 1.05 5.40 -11.34
N TYR A 6 -0.16 5.16 -11.81
CA TYR A 6 -1.01 4.10 -11.26
C TYR A 6 -0.63 2.75 -11.86
N LEU A 7 -0.19 1.82 -11.02
CA LEU A 7 0.27 0.50 -11.46
C LEU A 7 -0.82 -0.59 -11.35
N GLY A 8 -1.92 -0.30 -10.66
CA GLY A 8 -3.05 -1.23 -10.53
C GLY A 8 -3.58 -1.39 -9.11
N ARG A 9 -4.68 -2.15 -9.00
CA ARG A 9 -5.34 -2.52 -7.75
C ARG A 9 -5.59 -4.02 -7.72
N LEU A 10 -5.41 -4.63 -6.55
CA LEU A 10 -5.76 -6.03 -6.32
C LEU A 10 -6.40 -6.20 -4.94
N ASP A 11 -7.59 -6.79 -4.90
CA ASP A 11 -8.24 -7.18 -3.65
C ASP A 11 -7.83 -8.62 -3.30
N ILE A 12 -7.46 -8.83 -2.03
CA ILE A 12 -7.00 -10.12 -1.52
C ILE A 12 -7.78 -10.54 -0.27
N VAL A 13 -7.80 -11.85 -0.01
CA VAL A 13 -8.20 -12.38 1.30
C VAL A 13 -7.04 -12.17 2.26
N PHE A 14 -7.27 -11.43 3.34
CA PHE A 14 -6.27 -11.19 4.36
C PHE A 14 -6.10 -12.46 5.23
N PRO A 15 -4.87 -12.98 5.36
CA PRO A 15 -4.66 -14.27 6.00
C PRO A 15 -4.77 -14.15 7.53
N MET A 16 -5.50 -15.09 8.16
CA MET A 16 -5.75 -15.08 9.61
C MET A 16 -4.47 -15.16 10.47
N ASN A 17 -3.40 -15.76 9.92
CA ASN A 17 -2.09 -15.85 10.58
C ASN A 17 -1.25 -14.56 10.46
N LYS A 18 -1.82 -13.47 9.92
CA LYS A 18 -1.14 -12.17 9.71
C LYS A 18 0.10 -12.26 8.81
N LYS A 19 0.25 -13.37 8.07
CA LYS A 19 1.33 -13.61 7.13
C LYS A 19 0.90 -13.23 5.72
N LEU A 20 0.98 -11.94 5.42
CA LEU A 20 0.65 -11.37 4.13
C LEU A 20 1.56 -11.95 3.04
N THR A 21 0.97 -12.46 1.95
CA THR A 21 1.72 -12.81 0.74
C THR A 21 1.63 -11.64 -0.22
N ILE A 22 2.79 -11.12 -0.63
CA ILE A 22 2.84 -10.05 -1.64
C ILE A 22 2.37 -10.62 -2.98
N PRO A 23 1.43 -9.95 -3.68
CA PRO A 23 0.99 -10.33 -5.01
C PRO A 23 2.15 -10.48 -6.01
N LYS A 24 2.03 -11.43 -6.96
CA LYS A 24 3.11 -11.76 -7.90
C LYS A 24 3.58 -10.55 -8.72
N ASN A 25 2.63 -9.77 -9.25
CA ASN A 25 2.91 -8.55 -10.02
C ASN A 25 3.71 -7.52 -9.21
N PHE A 26 3.35 -7.30 -7.94
CA PHE A 26 4.12 -6.45 -7.04
C PHE A 26 5.53 -7.03 -6.85
N ARG A 27 5.61 -8.32 -6.52
CA ARG A 27 6.88 -9.01 -6.27
C ARG A 27 7.83 -8.86 -7.45
N GLU A 28 7.34 -9.02 -8.67
CA GLU A 28 8.14 -8.91 -9.88
C GLU A 28 8.70 -7.49 -10.06
N VAL A 29 7.89 -6.46 -9.83
CA VAL A 29 8.35 -5.05 -9.82
C VAL A 29 9.42 -4.83 -8.75
N TYR A 30 9.20 -5.34 -7.53
CA TYR A 30 10.16 -5.24 -6.43
C TYR A 30 11.48 -5.95 -6.74
N LEU A 31 11.44 -7.20 -7.22
CA LEU A 31 12.62 -7.99 -7.53
C LEU A 31 13.41 -7.42 -8.71
N ALA A 32 12.73 -6.84 -9.72
CA ALA A 32 13.39 -6.19 -10.84
C ALA A 32 14.18 -4.94 -10.42
N ARG A 33 13.76 -4.28 -9.34
CA ARG A 33 14.39 -3.06 -8.80
C ARG A 33 15.38 -3.32 -7.67
N GLN A 34 15.27 -4.49 -7.04
CA GLN A 34 16.16 -4.94 -5.97
C GLN A 34 17.60 -5.06 -6.50
N GLY A 35 18.51 -4.24 -5.97
CA GLY A 35 19.93 -4.23 -6.37
C GLY A 35 20.32 -3.21 -7.44
N CYS A 36 19.36 -2.51 -8.06
CA CYS A 36 19.64 -1.36 -8.94
C CYS A 36 19.29 -0.03 -8.25
N GLU A 37 18.02 0.14 -7.85
CA GLU A 37 17.49 1.39 -7.28
C GLU A 37 17.02 1.25 -5.83
N MET A 38 16.79 0.00 -5.38
CA MET A 38 16.30 -0.30 -4.05
C MET A 38 17.19 -1.35 -3.38
N LYS A 39 17.77 -0.99 -2.22
CA LYS A 39 18.55 -1.92 -1.39
C LYS A 39 17.63 -2.75 -0.47
N GLU A 40 16.60 -2.13 0.10
CA GLU A 40 15.71 -2.71 1.11
C GLU A 40 14.29 -2.12 1.01
N LEU A 41 13.30 -2.85 1.55
CA LEU A 41 11.90 -2.41 1.63
C LEU A 41 11.59 -1.83 3.01
N PHE A 42 10.95 -0.66 3.03
CA PHE A 42 10.57 0.04 4.27
C PHE A 42 9.06 0.07 4.43
N LEU A 43 8.56 -0.25 5.62
CA LEU A 43 7.14 -0.18 5.93
C LEU A 43 6.83 1.05 6.79
N LYS A 44 5.73 1.73 6.48
CA LYS A 44 5.22 2.84 7.28
C LYS A 44 3.70 2.86 7.24
N VAL A 45 3.07 2.97 8.41
CA VAL A 45 1.64 3.30 8.47
C VAL A 45 1.50 4.78 8.17
N GLU A 46 0.67 5.09 7.18
CA GLU A 46 0.35 6.45 6.76
C GLU A 46 -1.13 6.72 6.97
N GLU A 47 -1.47 7.97 7.21
CA GLU A 47 -2.84 8.42 7.41
C GLU A 47 -3.34 9.19 6.18
N SER A 48 -4.59 8.95 5.82
CA SER A 48 -5.33 9.70 4.82
C SER A 48 -6.65 10.19 5.41
N GLN A 49 -7.36 11.05 4.67
CA GLN A 49 -8.73 11.47 5.04
C GLN A 49 -9.75 10.32 5.11
N SER A 50 -9.43 9.16 4.55
CA SER A 50 -10.26 7.94 4.61
C SER A 50 -9.72 6.90 5.59
N GLY A 51 -8.70 7.27 6.37
CA GLY A 51 -8.07 6.44 7.40
C GLY A 51 -6.67 5.97 7.02
N SER A 52 -6.13 5.07 7.84
CA SER A 52 -4.74 4.63 7.73
C SER A 52 -4.54 3.49 6.74
N PHE A 53 -3.38 3.48 6.08
CA PHE A 53 -2.89 2.46 5.15
C PHE A 53 -1.42 2.14 5.41
N LEU A 54 -0.93 1.00 4.94
CA LEU A 54 0.48 0.62 5.08
C LEU A 54 1.21 0.82 3.76
N GLY A 55 2.16 1.74 3.73
CA GLY A 55 3.02 2.01 2.58
C GLY A 55 4.31 1.18 2.57
N PHE A 56 4.74 0.78 1.37
CA PHE A 56 5.91 -0.06 1.09
C PHE A 56 6.92 0.73 0.25
N TYR A 57 7.94 1.32 0.86
CA TYR A 57 8.85 2.30 0.24
C TYR A 57 10.25 1.75 -0.06
N GLU A 58 10.90 2.31 -1.08
CA GLU A 58 12.26 1.92 -1.53
C GLU A 58 13.39 2.68 -0.79
N THR A 59 13.08 3.75 -0.06
CA THR A 59 14.07 4.59 0.66
C THR A 59 13.83 4.55 2.17
N GLY A 60 14.88 4.52 2.97
CA GLY A 60 14.76 4.69 4.42
C GLY A 60 14.64 6.18 4.73
N LYS A 61 13.50 6.61 5.27
CA LYS A 61 13.41 7.88 6.00
C LYS A 61 13.24 7.54 7.49
N GLU A 62 13.68 8.44 8.36
CA GLU A 62 13.55 8.28 9.81
C GLU A 62 12.10 7.92 10.19
N GLY A 63 11.94 6.99 11.14
CA GLY A 63 10.63 6.52 11.62
C GLY A 63 10.01 5.35 10.83
N ARG A 64 10.73 4.75 9.88
CA ARG A 64 10.28 3.55 9.16
C ARG A 64 10.78 2.28 9.83
N GLN A 65 9.90 1.31 9.99
CA GLN A 65 10.29 -0.01 10.50
C GLN A 65 10.85 -0.82 9.32
N GLU A 66 12.10 -1.27 9.45
CA GLU A 66 12.78 -2.04 8.42
C GLU A 66 12.19 -3.44 8.37
N PHE A 67 11.61 -3.84 7.23
CA PHE A 67 11.14 -5.21 7.01
C PHE A 67 11.85 -5.78 5.80
N LYS A 68 12.79 -6.69 6.05
CA LYS A 68 13.45 -7.42 4.98
C LYS A 68 12.49 -8.48 4.45
N LEU A 69 12.07 -8.33 3.19
CA LEU A 69 11.35 -9.36 2.47
C LEU A 69 12.24 -10.61 2.35
N ASP A 70 11.76 -11.73 2.89
CA ASP A 70 12.38 -13.03 2.63
C ASP A 70 12.16 -13.45 1.17
N LYS A 71 12.93 -14.45 0.69
CA LYS A 71 12.76 -15.02 -0.65
C LYS A 71 11.37 -15.62 -0.90
N THR A 72 10.53 -15.72 0.14
CA THR A 72 9.19 -16.30 0.09
C THR A 72 8.10 -15.26 -0.20
N SER A 73 8.45 -13.98 -0.32
CA SER A 73 7.50 -12.87 -0.60
C SER A 73 6.40 -12.76 0.45
N LYS A 74 6.70 -13.18 1.68
CA LYS A 74 5.75 -13.13 2.79
C LYS A 74 6.23 -12.12 3.81
N ILE A 75 5.29 -11.35 4.34
CA ILE A 75 5.52 -10.38 5.40
C ILE A 75 4.64 -10.74 6.57
N TYR A 76 5.24 -10.81 7.76
CA TYR A 76 4.49 -10.91 9.00
C TYR A 76 4.16 -9.50 9.49
N LEU A 77 2.87 -9.19 9.62
CA LEU A 77 2.43 -7.92 10.16
C LEU A 77 2.18 -8.04 11.68
N PRO A 78 2.81 -7.19 12.51
CA PRO A 78 2.49 -7.07 13.93
C PRO A 78 0.99 -6.83 14.17
N SER A 79 0.48 -7.30 15.30
CA SER A 79 -0.95 -7.19 15.65
C SER A 79 -1.40 -5.74 15.73
N GLU A 80 -0.52 -4.87 16.22
CA GLU A 80 -0.72 -3.45 16.37
C GLU A 80 -1.03 -2.81 15.01
N ILE A 81 -0.20 -3.11 14.00
CA ILE A 81 -0.37 -2.63 12.63
C ILE A 81 -1.67 -3.18 12.02
N VAL A 82 -1.96 -4.48 12.18
CA VAL A 82 -3.19 -5.08 11.66
C VAL A 82 -4.43 -4.40 12.23
N ASN A 83 -4.43 -4.11 13.53
CA ASN A 83 -5.53 -3.45 14.23
C ASN A 83 -5.67 -1.98 13.80
N GLU A 84 -4.57 -1.24 13.70
CA GLU A 84 -4.52 0.16 13.26
C GLU A 84 -5.08 0.35 11.84
N LEU A 85 -4.68 -0.53 10.93
CA LEU A 85 -5.17 -0.57 9.56
C LEU A 85 -6.61 -1.08 9.46
N GLY A 86 -7.15 -1.70 10.52
CA GLY A 86 -8.47 -2.31 10.53
C GLY A 86 -8.59 -3.50 9.58
N LEU A 87 -7.50 -4.24 9.35
CA LEU A 87 -7.51 -5.39 8.45
C LEU A 87 -8.23 -6.58 9.12
N LYS A 88 -9.25 -7.12 8.46
CA LYS A 88 -10.03 -8.27 8.95
C LYS A 88 -9.93 -9.44 7.98
N GLU A 89 -10.85 -9.50 7.01
CA GLU A 89 -10.95 -10.62 6.06
C GLU A 89 -10.42 -10.27 4.67
N ARG A 90 -10.42 -8.98 4.32
CA ARG A 90 -10.02 -8.49 3.01
C ARG A 90 -9.10 -7.29 3.15
N ALA A 91 -8.17 -7.22 2.22
CA ALA A 91 -7.29 -6.07 2.06
C ALA A 91 -7.17 -5.73 0.58
N THR A 92 -6.85 -4.48 0.30
CA THR A 92 -6.65 -3.97 -1.05
C THR A 92 -5.22 -3.52 -1.20
N PHE A 93 -4.51 -4.10 -2.17
CA PHE A 93 -3.23 -3.59 -2.63
C PHE A 93 -3.45 -2.52 -3.69
N LEU A 94 -2.75 -1.40 -3.54
CA LEU A 94 -2.66 -0.34 -4.54
C LEU A 94 -1.21 -0.16 -4.96
N GLY A 95 -0.93 -0.16 -6.26
CA GLY A 95 0.39 0.16 -6.79
C GLY A 95 0.44 1.58 -7.31
N VAL A 96 1.39 2.37 -6.79
CA VAL A 96 1.50 3.81 -7.06
C VAL A 96 2.98 4.20 -7.23
N GLY A 97 3.38 4.49 -8.46
CA GLY A 97 4.74 4.88 -8.82
C GLY A 97 5.76 3.84 -8.39
N ASN A 98 6.56 4.18 -7.37
CA ASN A 98 7.59 3.29 -6.84
C ASN A 98 7.27 2.71 -5.46
N TYR A 99 6.01 2.71 -5.08
CA TYR A 99 5.60 2.13 -3.82
C TYR A 99 4.24 1.49 -3.97
N PHE A 100 3.86 0.77 -2.93
CA PHE A 100 2.56 0.16 -2.87
C PHE A 100 1.94 0.46 -1.52
N GLU A 101 0.63 0.29 -1.46
CA GLU A 101 -0.17 0.56 -0.29
C GLU A 101 -1.05 -0.65 -0.01
N LEU A 102 -1.16 -1.02 1.26
CA LEU A 102 -2.10 -2.02 1.74
C LEU A 102 -3.17 -1.32 2.56
N TRP A 103 -4.41 -1.47 2.12
CA TRP A 103 -5.57 -0.83 2.70
C TRP A 103 -6.54 -1.85 3.25
N ASN A 104 -7.32 -1.44 4.26
CA ASN A 104 -8.63 -2.01 4.46
C ASN A 104 -9.51 -1.68 3.23
N THR A 105 -10.21 -2.68 2.70
CA THR A 105 -10.98 -2.53 1.44
C THR A 105 -12.07 -1.47 1.52
N MET A 106 -12.74 -1.30 2.66
CA MET A 106 -13.76 -0.26 2.85
C MET A 106 -13.13 1.13 2.85
N ARG A 107 -12.00 1.30 3.56
CA ARG A 107 -11.25 2.58 3.57
C ARG A 107 -10.73 2.94 2.18
N ALA A 108 -10.25 1.95 1.42
CA ALA A 108 -9.82 2.13 0.04
C ALA A 108 -10.98 2.61 -0.84
N LEU A 109 -12.14 1.96 -0.73
CA LEU A 109 -13.34 2.34 -1.49
C LEU A 109 -13.77 3.78 -1.18
N ASP A 110 -13.80 4.15 0.11
CA ASP A 110 -14.14 5.51 0.53
C ASP A 110 -13.13 6.53 0.01
N PHE A 111 -11.84 6.20 0.01
CA PHE A 111 -10.80 7.03 -0.59
C PHE A 111 -11.06 7.26 -2.07
N PHE A 112 -11.21 6.19 -2.87
CA PHE A 112 -11.44 6.34 -4.32
C PHE A 112 -12.73 7.09 -4.64
N ASN A 113 -13.80 6.84 -3.91
CA ASN A 113 -15.07 7.54 -4.12
C ASN A 113 -14.92 9.04 -3.86
N LYS A 114 -14.26 9.44 -2.77
CA LYS A 114 -13.98 10.84 -2.46
C LYS A 114 -13.06 11.48 -3.50
N THR A 115 -11.99 10.79 -3.91
CA THR A 115 -11.07 11.31 -4.94
C THR A 115 -11.75 11.45 -6.29
N SER A 116 -12.62 10.51 -6.67
CA SER A 116 -13.42 10.61 -7.91
C SER A 116 -14.35 11.82 -7.87
N LEU A 117 -15.04 12.04 -6.75
CA LEU A 117 -15.90 13.20 -6.56
C LEU A 117 -15.12 14.52 -6.67
N LEU A 118 -13.97 14.62 -5.98
CA LEU A 118 -13.11 15.79 -6.05
C LEU A 118 -12.60 16.06 -7.47
N TYR A 119 -12.28 15.01 -8.23
CA TYR A 119 -11.85 15.14 -9.61
C TYR A 119 -12.98 15.61 -10.53
N GLU A 120 -14.19 15.07 -10.35
CA GLU A 120 -15.38 15.54 -11.06
C GLU A 120 -15.73 17.00 -10.75
N GLU A 121 -15.62 17.42 -9.48
CA GLU A 121 -15.85 18.80 -9.05
C GLU A 121 -14.83 19.77 -9.65
N MET A 122 -13.55 19.37 -9.69
CA MET A 122 -12.49 20.14 -10.36
C MET A 122 -12.73 20.28 -11.87
N ILE A 123 -13.15 19.20 -12.56
CA ILE A 123 -13.47 19.25 -14.00
C ILE A 123 -14.68 20.15 -14.27
N ARG A 124 -15.69 20.13 -13.39
CA ARG A 124 -16.89 20.96 -13.53
C ARG A 124 -16.66 22.43 -13.16
N GLY A 125 -15.47 22.79 -12.68
CA GLY A 125 -15.13 24.19 -12.34
C GLY A 125 -15.90 24.72 -11.14
N VAL A 126 -16.27 23.86 -10.18
CA VAL A 126 -17.08 24.23 -9.00
C VAL A 126 -16.21 24.48 -7.75
N ALA A 127 -14.88 24.55 -7.90
CA ALA A 127 -13.96 24.82 -6.79
C ALA A 127 -13.69 26.32 -6.60
#